data_AF-A0A956L9K1-F1
#
_entry.id   AF-A0A956L9K1-F1
#
_cell.length_a   1.000
_cell.length_b   1.000
_cell.length_c   1.000
_cell.angle_alpha   90.00
_cell.angle_beta   90.00
_cell.angle_gamma   90.00
#
_symmetry.space_group_name_H-M   'P 1'
#
loop_
_entity.id
_entity.type
_entity.pdbx_description
1 polymer ?
#
loop_
_entity_poly.entity_id
_entity_poly.type
_entity_poly.pdbx_seq_one_letter_code
_entity_poly.pdbx_strand_id
1 'polypeptide(L)'
;AALRLGAYAEHGLTDHFLDGDLAGPTVYAAALPLEEIALRHQQRARSILHPAGLWAHWPLDEERGAVVHDRGPAQAHGELVNRGTWMIGGPSYEGEVPRFSTYDPTTDALRGHGLRLASDDLYDCRWRAVHAVRIPAEAPPGYYVARFEHELDGVACEQHVTFVVRRGPREPAPPLLVLAATNTWRAYGATPFAQGHHEPAPVWLPEGRPDQPEPEPSPRLPAFGLYRPHAAGQGTYAVGLRVPNPAAGPCVRLAASPDYAHLARADLYTTAWLERRGHDFDLVTDLDLHREPDRLGRHRVLVIGGHAEYWSDAMYEGVARFLAAGGRLLCLSGNAIFWRVSIDLDELVIECRKVDCAGAQVPAHRRGEAWHSLDGRRGGLMRECDRPAARLTGLDTLGAIDPQPGRFGPYVVEEGCDHPLLRAAGLAPGDSLGEAPRDHPASVAGGHEADVSLATLRRIQVEPDPPGASAPEPPRGLTILARGHHWDVRATIADYFLREIDPPELLGAEIVHWERPEGGQVFSVGAVSAGWSLYHDPKLARLVDVVL
;
A
#
# COMPACT_ATOMS: atom_id res chain seq x y z
N ALA A 1 -21.75 -14.95 -31.67
CA ALA A 1 -21.42 -14.46 -30.32
C ALA A 1 -19.92 -14.60 -30.12
N ALA A 2 -19.26 -13.70 -29.40
CA ALA A 2 -17.85 -13.85 -29.05
C ALA A 2 -17.66 -15.07 -28.13
N LEU A 3 -16.57 -15.82 -28.33
CA LEU A 3 -16.12 -16.84 -27.38
C LEU A 3 -15.74 -16.12 -26.07
N ARG A 4 -16.16 -16.67 -24.94
CA ARG A 4 -15.79 -16.20 -23.61
C ARG A 4 -15.04 -17.32 -22.90
N LEU A 5 -13.91 -16.98 -22.30
CA LEU A 5 -13.16 -17.87 -21.43
C LEU A 5 -13.39 -17.39 -19.99
N GLY A 6 -13.80 -18.29 -19.09
CA GLY A 6 -14.08 -17.92 -17.70
C GLY A 6 -15.42 -17.23 -17.43
N ALA A 7 -16.36 -17.30 -18.38
CA ALA A 7 -17.76 -16.89 -18.19
C ALA A 7 -18.63 -17.51 -19.29
N TYR A 8 -19.95 -17.52 -19.12
CA TYR A 8 -20.86 -17.78 -20.23
C TYR A 8 -21.84 -16.62 -20.46
N ALA A 9 -22.56 -16.67 -21.58
CA ALA A 9 -23.46 -15.60 -21.96
C ALA A 9 -24.90 -15.94 -21.54
N GLU A 10 -25.52 -15.08 -20.76
CA GLU A 10 -26.96 -15.18 -20.44
C GLU A 10 -27.66 -13.89 -20.87
N HIS A 11 -28.73 -14.02 -21.67
CA HIS A 11 -29.49 -12.87 -22.21
C HIS A 11 -28.64 -11.80 -22.94
N GLY A 12 -27.50 -12.20 -23.52
CA GLY A 12 -26.57 -11.30 -24.21
C GLY A 12 -25.53 -10.64 -23.31
N LEU A 13 -25.69 -10.73 -21.99
CA LEU A 13 -24.72 -10.28 -20.99
C LEU A 13 -23.67 -11.36 -20.73
N THR A 14 -22.48 -10.94 -20.30
CA THR A 14 -21.50 -11.86 -19.70
C THR A 14 -21.92 -12.07 -18.25
N ASP A 15 -22.17 -13.32 -17.87
CA ASP A 15 -22.67 -13.68 -16.55
C ASP A 15 -22.04 -15.03 -16.12
N HIS A 16 -22.27 -15.45 -14.87
CA HIS A 16 -21.73 -16.69 -14.28
C HIS A 16 -20.22 -16.82 -14.50
N PHE A 17 -19.51 -15.87 -13.91
CA PHE A 17 -18.06 -15.80 -13.98
C PHE A 17 -17.40 -16.98 -13.26
N LEU A 18 -16.26 -17.42 -13.78
CA LEU A 18 -15.41 -18.42 -13.17
C LEU A 18 -14.60 -17.80 -12.05
N ASP A 19 -14.68 -18.41 -10.87
CA ASP A 19 -13.68 -18.29 -9.81
C ASP A 19 -12.66 -19.42 -9.94
N GLY A 20 -11.48 -19.14 -10.51
CA GLY A 20 -10.46 -20.16 -10.70
C GLY A 20 -9.39 -19.84 -11.74
N ASP A 21 -8.50 -20.80 -11.94
CA ASP A 21 -7.31 -20.64 -12.78
C ASP A 21 -7.54 -21.27 -14.16
N LEU A 22 -7.27 -20.50 -15.21
CA LEU A 22 -7.20 -21.00 -16.58
C LEU A 22 -5.75 -21.33 -16.94
N ALA A 23 -5.55 -22.45 -17.63
CA ALA A 23 -4.23 -22.83 -18.15
C ALA A 23 -4.36 -23.51 -19.51
N GLY A 24 -3.64 -22.97 -20.50
CA GLY A 24 -3.63 -23.46 -21.87
C GLY A 24 -5.00 -23.73 -22.50
N PRO A 25 -6.05 -22.86 -22.41
CA PRO A 25 -7.31 -23.11 -23.08
C PRO A 25 -7.11 -23.46 -24.56
N THR A 26 -7.81 -24.47 -25.06
CA THR A 26 -7.61 -25.00 -26.42
C THR A 26 -8.90 -25.52 -26.99
N VAL A 27 -9.13 -25.24 -28.26
CA VAL A 27 -10.30 -25.67 -29.01
C VAL A 27 -9.84 -26.42 -30.26
N TYR A 28 -10.47 -27.57 -30.51
CA TYR A 28 -10.23 -28.42 -31.66
C TYR A 28 -11.45 -28.41 -32.57
N ALA A 29 -11.23 -28.40 -33.88
CA ALA A 29 -12.25 -28.53 -34.92
C ALA A 29 -12.64 -30.00 -35.20
N ALA A 30 -12.11 -30.95 -34.41
CA ALA A 30 -12.39 -32.37 -34.49
C ALA A 30 -12.51 -32.98 -33.09
N ALA A 31 -13.18 -34.13 -32.97
CA ALA A 31 -13.21 -34.91 -31.75
C ALA A 31 -11.83 -35.53 -31.49
N LEU A 32 -11.31 -35.39 -30.27
CA LEU A 32 -10.03 -35.97 -29.87
C LEU A 32 -10.18 -37.46 -29.51
N PRO A 33 -9.23 -38.31 -29.93
CA PRO A 33 -9.10 -39.67 -29.39
C PRO A 33 -8.81 -39.66 -27.87
N LEU A 34 -9.21 -40.73 -27.18
CA LEU A 34 -9.07 -40.82 -25.72
C LEU A 34 -7.60 -40.77 -25.27
N GLU A 35 -6.71 -41.36 -26.05
CA GLU A 35 -5.26 -41.32 -25.82
C GLU A 35 -4.69 -39.90 -25.87
N GLU A 36 -5.20 -39.03 -26.75
CA GLU A 36 -4.78 -37.63 -26.84
C GLU A 36 -5.28 -36.82 -25.64
N ILE A 37 -6.51 -37.09 -25.19
CA ILE A 37 -7.07 -36.48 -23.97
C ILE A 37 -6.23 -36.88 -22.75
N ALA A 38 -5.90 -38.17 -22.62
CA ALA A 38 -5.09 -38.69 -21.51
C ALA A 38 -3.67 -38.10 -21.51
N LEU A 39 -3.03 -38.02 -22.69
CA LEU A 39 -1.72 -37.42 -22.85
C LEU A 39 -1.72 -35.94 -22.45
N ARG A 40 -2.73 -35.18 -22.92
CA ARG A 40 -2.90 -33.77 -22.56
C ARG A 40 -3.07 -33.56 -21.06
N HIS A 41 -3.87 -34.41 -20.40
CA HIS A 41 -4.02 -34.37 -18.95
C HIS A 41 -2.68 -34.62 -18.22
N GLN A 42 -1.91 -35.63 -18.64
CA GLN A 42 -0.59 -35.94 -18.07
C GLN A 42 0.43 -34.81 -18.26
N GLN A 43 0.33 -34.06 -19.35
CA GLN A 43 1.20 -32.91 -19.62
C GLN A 43 0.95 -31.74 -18.67
N ARG A 44 -0.21 -31.69 -17.97
CA ARG A 44 -0.57 -30.61 -17.03
C ARG A 44 -0.42 -29.22 -17.67
N ALA A 45 -0.85 -29.09 -18.93
CA ALA A 45 -0.78 -27.88 -19.76
C ALA A 45 0.64 -27.30 -20.02
N ARG A 46 1.71 -28.09 -19.86
CA ARG A 46 3.10 -27.62 -20.13
C ARG A 46 3.45 -27.44 -21.60
N SER A 47 2.79 -28.20 -22.47
CA SER A 47 3.03 -28.18 -23.91
C SER A 47 1.78 -28.63 -24.62
N ILE A 48 1.54 -28.10 -25.82
CA ILE A 48 0.62 -28.73 -26.76
C ILE A 48 1.43 -29.43 -27.83
N LEU A 49 1.29 -30.75 -27.89
CA LEU A 49 1.61 -31.48 -29.10
C LEU A 49 0.55 -31.07 -30.12
N HIS A 50 0.90 -30.35 -31.19
CA HIS A 50 -0.04 -29.87 -32.21
C HIS A 50 -0.68 -31.05 -32.95
N PRO A 51 -1.90 -31.50 -32.59
CA PRO A 51 -2.56 -32.62 -33.25
C PRO A 51 -3.29 -32.12 -34.49
N ALA A 52 -3.72 -33.05 -35.33
CA ALA A 52 -4.65 -32.75 -36.40
C ALA A 52 -5.93 -32.12 -35.82
N GLY A 53 -6.41 -31.04 -36.44
CA GLY A 53 -7.66 -30.39 -36.03
C GLY A 53 -7.55 -29.35 -34.92
N LEU A 54 -6.36 -28.90 -34.50
CA LEU A 54 -6.23 -27.71 -33.64
C LEU A 54 -6.84 -26.48 -34.33
N TRP A 55 -7.75 -25.78 -33.65
CA TRP A 55 -8.35 -24.53 -34.15
C TRP A 55 -7.78 -23.30 -33.45
N ALA A 56 -7.82 -23.27 -32.11
CA ALA A 56 -7.31 -22.15 -31.30
C ALA A 56 -6.63 -22.66 -30.02
N HIS A 57 -5.60 -21.97 -29.57
CA HIS A 57 -4.88 -22.23 -28.33
C HIS A 57 -4.33 -20.94 -27.71
N TRP A 58 -4.70 -20.66 -26.48
CA TRP A 58 -4.13 -19.57 -25.67
C TRP A 58 -3.17 -20.18 -24.64
N PRO A 59 -1.84 -20.04 -24.79
CA PRO A 59 -0.88 -20.58 -23.82
C PRO A 59 -0.90 -19.82 -22.50
N LEU A 60 -1.31 -18.55 -22.53
CA LEU A 60 -1.29 -17.62 -21.40
C LEU A 60 0.15 -17.28 -20.95
N ASP A 61 1.10 -17.33 -21.89
CA ASP A 61 2.54 -17.09 -21.68
C ASP A 61 2.93 -15.60 -21.75
N GLU A 62 1.94 -14.72 -21.93
CA GLU A 62 2.15 -13.27 -21.91
C GLU A 62 2.47 -12.75 -20.51
N GLU A 63 1.78 -13.28 -19.50
CA GLU A 63 1.95 -12.97 -18.07
C GLU A 63 1.84 -11.49 -17.68
N ARG A 64 1.29 -10.66 -18.58
CA ARG A 64 1.03 -9.24 -18.37
C ARG A 64 0.09 -8.68 -19.42
N GLY A 65 -0.46 -7.51 -19.11
CA GLY A 65 -1.32 -6.74 -20.01
C GLY A 65 -2.72 -7.32 -20.14
N ALA A 66 -3.47 -6.80 -21.11
CA ALA A 66 -4.89 -7.11 -21.31
C ALA A 66 -5.17 -7.96 -22.56
N VAL A 67 -4.15 -8.35 -23.33
CA VAL A 67 -4.32 -9.13 -24.56
C VAL A 67 -3.85 -10.55 -24.33
N VAL A 68 -4.63 -11.54 -24.79
CA VAL A 68 -4.26 -12.96 -24.78
C VAL A 68 -4.13 -13.46 -26.21
N HIS A 69 -2.97 -13.99 -26.59
CA HIS A 69 -2.70 -14.40 -27.95
C HIS A 69 -3.09 -15.84 -28.19
N ASP A 70 -4.00 -16.05 -29.15
CA ASP A 70 -4.15 -17.33 -29.80
C ASP A 70 -2.89 -17.68 -30.62
N ARG A 71 -2.22 -18.77 -30.27
CA ARG A 71 -1.08 -19.38 -31.00
C ARG A 71 -1.52 -20.46 -31.98
N GLY A 72 -2.83 -20.74 -32.09
CA GLY A 72 -3.42 -21.67 -33.02
C GLY A 72 -3.71 -21.05 -34.40
N PRO A 73 -4.16 -21.88 -35.37
CA PRO A 73 -4.42 -21.42 -36.75
C PRO A 73 -5.49 -20.33 -36.88
N ALA A 74 -6.44 -20.24 -35.94
CA ALA A 74 -7.52 -19.26 -36.00
C ALA A 74 -7.05 -17.82 -35.77
N GLN A 75 -5.93 -17.62 -35.06
CA GLN A 75 -5.45 -16.29 -34.63
C GLN A 75 -6.55 -15.48 -33.92
N ALA A 76 -7.41 -16.18 -33.16
CA ALA A 76 -8.50 -15.62 -32.38
C ALA A 76 -7.98 -15.01 -31.06
N HIS A 77 -7.15 -13.98 -31.15
CA HIS A 77 -6.66 -13.25 -29.98
C HIS A 77 -7.83 -12.70 -29.15
N GLY A 78 -7.66 -12.68 -27.83
CA GLY A 78 -8.66 -12.22 -26.87
C GLY A 78 -8.21 -10.97 -26.12
N GLU A 79 -9.16 -10.38 -25.41
CA GLU A 79 -8.97 -9.24 -24.52
C GLU A 79 -9.51 -9.60 -23.12
N LEU A 80 -8.77 -9.24 -22.08
CA LEU A 80 -9.17 -9.40 -20.68
C LEU A 80 -10.13 -8.30 -20.27
N VAL A 81 -11.28 -8.68 -19.74
CA VAL A 81 -12.24 -7.75 -19.15
C VAL A 81 -12.12 -7.84 -17.63
N ASN A 82 -11.96 -6.70 -16.95
CA ASN A 82 -11.67 -6.67 -15.51
C ASN A 82 -10.37 -7.37 -15.10
N ARG A 83 -9.41 -7.49 -16.05
CA ARG A 83 -8.10 -8.12 -15.84
C ARG A 83 -8.27 -9.59 -15.43
N GLY A 84 -7.18 -10.14 -14.92
CA GLY A 84 -7.08 -11.36 -14.16
C GLY A 84 -5.71 -11.32 -13.47
N THR A 85 -5.45 -12.27 -12.59
CA THR A 85 -4.15 -12.37 -11.95
C THR A 85 -3.19 -13.18 -12.83
N TRP A 86 -2.25 -12.46 -13.43
CA TRP A 86 -1.10 -13.01 -14.16
C TRP A 86 0.01 -13.51 -13.23
N MET A 87 1.12 -14.00 -13.79
CA MET A 87 2.28 -14.49 -13.01
C MET A 87 1.88 -15.55 -11.98
N ILE A 88 0.92 -16.41 -12.34
CA ILE A 88 0.62 -17.65 -11.62
C ILE A 88 1.17 -18.83 -12.42
N GLY A 89 1.50 -19.92 -11.73
CA GLY A 89 1.92 -21.14 -12.42
C GLY A 89 0.76 -21.88 -13.06
N GLY A 90 1.09 -22.72 -14.04
CA GLY A 90 0.15 -23.66 -14.62
C GLY A 90 -0.10 -24.86 -13.68
N PRO A 91 -0.93 -25.82 -14.11
CA PRO A 91 -1.30 -26.97 -13.29
C PRO A 91 -0.12 -27.84 -12.91
N SER A 92 1.06 -27.74 -13.55
CA SER A 92 2.29 -28.46 -13.21
C SER A 92 3.12 -27.80 -12.11
N TYR A 93 2.78 -26.58 -11.72
CA TYR A 93 3.59 -25.79 -10.82
C TYR A 93 3.47 -26.23 -9.37
N GLU A 94 4.61 -26.32 -8.69
CA GLU A 94 4.70 -26.43 -7.25
C GLU A 94 5.13 -25.07 -6.71
N GLY A 95 4.16 -24.25 -6.30
CA GLY A 95 4.37 -22.84 -5.95
C GLY A 95 5.00 -22.58 -4.58
N GLU A 96 5.32 -23.62 -3.82
CA GLU A 96 5.96 -23.50 -2.51
C GLU A 96 7.47 -23.33 -2.68
N VAL A 97 7.93 -22.07 -2.67
CA VAL A 97 9.35 -21.72 -2.72
C VAL A 97 9.79 -21.15 -1.37
N PRO A 98 11.02 -21.35 -0.88
CA PRO A 98 11.45 -20.80 0.41
C PRO A 98 11.46 -19.25 0.42
N ARG A 99 11.08 -18.64 1.56
CA ARG A 99 10.92 -17.18 1.74
C ARG A 99 12.12 -16.34 1.32
N PHE A 100 13.31 -16.77 1.75
CA PHE A 100 14.59 -16.08 1.50
C PHE A 100 15.44 -16.84 0.47
N SER A 101 14.79 -17.47 -0.51
CA SER A 101 15.50 -18.10 -1.64
C SER A 101 15.76 -17.11 -2.77
N THR A 102 16.63 -17.49 -3.70
CA THR A 102 16.89 -16.76 -4.95
C THR A 102 15.97 -17.24 -6.08
N TYR A 103 14.76 -17.73 -5.76
CA TYR A 103 13.82 -18.22 -6.77
C TYR A 103 13.51 -17.12 -7.79
N ASP A 104 13.48 -17.47 -9.07
CA ASP A 104 13.13 -16.57 -10.17
C ASP A 104 12.15 -17.31 -11.12
N PRO A 105 10.87 -16.88 -11.19
CA PRO A 105 9.86 -17.53 -12.00
C PRO A 105 10.14 -17.47 -13.52
N THR A 106 11.05 -16.60 -13.96
CA THR A 106 11.46 -16.51 -15.38
C THR A 106 12.41 -17.64 -15.81
N THR A 107 13.04 -18.31 -14.84
CA THR A 107 13.98 -19.41 -15.08
C THR A 107 13.38 -20.80 -14.82
N ASP A 108 12.17 -20.84 -14.26
CA ASP A 108 11.47 -22.08 -13.91
C ASP A 108 10.70 -22.65 -15.11
N ALA A 109 11.37 -23.52 -15.87
CA ALA A 109 10.79 -24.18 -17.04
C ALA A 109 9.63 -25.15 -16.71
N LEU A 110 9.42 -25.50 -15.43
CA LEU A 110 8.36 -26.42 -14.99
C LEU A 110 7.12 -25.70 -14.47
N ARG A 111 7.22 -24.40 -14.21
CA ARG A 111 6.11 -23.56 -13.74
C ARG A 111 4.92 -23.57 -14.68
N GLY A 112 5.15 -23.57 -15.98
CA GLY A 112 4.08 -23.32 -16.95
C GLY A 112 3.40 -21.97 -16.69
N HIS A 113 2.21 -21.79 -17.25
CA HIS A 113 1.52 -20.50 -17.21
C HIS A 113 0.04 -20.66 -16.88
N GLY A 114 -0.52 -19.64 -16.25
CA GLY A 114 -1.94 -19.55 -15.97
C GLY A 114 -2.42 -18.11 -15.83
N LEU A 115 -3.74 -17.99 -15.85
CA LEU A 115 -4.45 -16.75 -15.56
C LEU A 115 -5.55 -17.06 -14.54
N ARG A 116 -5.48 -16.42 -13.37
CA ARG A 116 -6.50 -16.58 -12.34
C ARG A 116 -7.59 -15.53 -12.51
N LEU A 117 -8.83 -15.99 -12.47
CA LEU A 117 -10.03 -15.17 -12.59
C LEU A 117 -10.79 -15.19 -11.26
N ALA A 118 -11.32 -14.03 -10.88
CA ALA A 118 -12.25 -13.88 -9.78
C ALA A 118 -13.54 -13.23 -10.31
N SER A 119 -14.69 -13.74 -9.86
CA SER A 119 -16.00 -13.28 -10.32
C SER A 119 -16.35 -11.87 -9.86
N ASP A 120 -15.65 -11.38 -8.85
CA ASP A 120 -15.85 -10.10 -8.17
C ASP A 120 -14.66 -9.14 -8.34
N ASP A 121 -13.80 -9.36 -9.34
CA ASP A 121 -12.71 -8.46 -9.73
C ASP A 121 -13.24 -7.10 -10.25
N LEU A 122 -12.75 -5.99 -9.69
CA LEU A 122 -13.09 -4.64 -10.14
C LEU A 122 -11.95 -3.64 -9.92
N TYR A 123 -11.46 -3.02 -11.01
CA TYR A 123 -10.46 -1.95 -10.95
C TYR A 123 -10.89 -0.66 -11.68
N ASP A 124 -11.87 -0.73 -12.59
CA ASP A 124 -12.45 0.45 -13.24
C ASP A 124 -13.95 0.20 -13.42
N CYS A 125 -14.78 1.08 -12.85
CA CYS A 125 -16.23 1.01 -13.02
C CYS A 125 -16.67 1.23 -14.47
N ARG A 126 -15.82 1.88 -15.27
CA ARG A 126 -16.08 2.32 -16.65
C ARG A 126 -17.37 3.12 -16.77
N TRP A 127 -17.76 3.80 -15.69
CA TRP A 127 -18.92 4.67 -15.67
C TRP A 127 -18.69 5.88 -16.57
N ARG A 128 -19.77 6.31 -17.25
CA ARG A 128 -19.73 7.53 -18.05
C ARG A 128 -19.66 8.73 -17.12
N ALA A 129 -18.68 9.62 -17.32
CA ALA A 129 -18.62 10.89 -16.62
C ALA A 129 -19.90 11.72 -16.88
N VAL A 130 -20.53 12.17 -15.80
CA VAL A 130 -21.74 13.03 -15.85
C VAL A 130 -21.44 14.50 -15.56
N HIS A 131 -20.32 14.77 -14.89
CA HIS A 131 -19.82 16.11 -14.60
C HIS A 131 -18.31 16.17 -14.88
N ALA A 132 -17.83 17.34 -15.30
CA ALA A 132 -16.43 17.66 -15.45
C ALA A 132 -16.18 19.09 -14.98
N VAL A 133 -15.11 19.31 -14.23
CA VAL A 133 -14.70 20.62 -13.74
C VAL A 133 -13.26 20.88 -14.12
N ARG A 134 -12.96 22.12 -14.54
CA ARG A 134 -11.59 22.58 -14.73
C ARG A 134 -11.17 23.34 -13.48
N ILE A 135 -10.16 22.84 -12.78
CA ILE A 135 -9.59 23.54 -11.63
C ILE A 135 -8.90 24.84 -12.12
N PRO A 136 -9.17 25.99 -11.50
CA PRO A 136 -8.48 27.24 -11.82
C PRO A 136 -6.97 27.11 -11.71
N ALA A 137 -6.21 27.83 -12.54
CA ALA A 137 -4.75 27.71 -12.58
C ALA A 137 -4.09 28.27 -11.32
N GLU A 138 -4.78 29.20 -10.65
CA GLU A 138 -4.43 29.89 -9.42
C GLU A 138 -4.93 29.17 -8.15
N ALA A 139 -5.57 28.01 -8.29
CA ALA A 139 -6.02 27.24 -7.14
C ALA A 139 -4.80 26.81 -6.31
N PRO A 140 -4.78 27.05 -4.98
CA PRO A 140 -3.67 26.67 -4.14
C PRO A 140 -3.49 25.14 -4.15
N PRO A 141 -2.24 24.63 -4.07
CA PRO A 141 -2.01 23.21 -3.89
C PRO A 141 -2.66 22.72 -2.60
N GLY A 142 -3.22 21.52 -2.61
CA GLY A 142 -3.88 20.98 -1.41
C GLY A 142 -4.83 19.83 -1.69
N TYR A 143 -5.46 19.35 -0.62
CA TYR A 143 -6.54 18.38 -0.68
C TYR A 143 -7.86 19.11 -0.95
N TYR A 144 -8.60 18.63 -1.95
CA TYR A 144 -9.90 19.16 -2.33
C TYR A 144 -10.94 18.05 -2.30
N VAL A 145 -12.20 18.45 -2.16
CA VAL A 145 -13.34 17.54 -2.19
C VAL A 145 -14.42 18.09 -3.11
N ALA A 146 -14.93 17.25 -4.00
CA ALA A 146 -16.22 17.49 -4.64
C ALA A 146 -17.32 16.87 -3.77
N ARG A 147 -18.28 17.71 -3.34
CA ARG A 147 -19.40 17.31 -2.48
C ARG A 147 -20.65 17.13 -3.34
N PHE A 148 -21.21 15.93 -3.31
CA PHE A 148 -22.41 15.57 -4.05
C PHE A 148 -23.55 15.33 -3.07
N GLU A 149 -24.48 16.29 -3.02
CA GLU A 149 -25.73 16.17 -2.28
C GLU A 149 -26.77 15.48 -3.17
N HIS A 150 -27.45 14.46 -2.65
CA HIS A 150 -28.49 13.72 -3.35
C HIS A 150 -29.54 13.17 -2.39
N GLU A 151 -30.62 12.60 -2.93
CA GLU A 151 -31.64 11.89 -2.15
C GLU A 151 -31.69 10.43 -2.59
N LEU A 152 -31.68 9.50 -1.62
CA LEU A 152 -31.83 8.06 -1.84
C LEU A 152 -32.97 7.56 -0.95
N ASP A 153 -34.01 6.96 -1.53
CA ASP A 153 -35.19 6.45 -0.80
C ASP A 153 -35.85 7.47 0.15
N GLY A 154 -35.93 8.75 -0.25
CA GLY A 154 -36.51 9.82 0.57
C GLY A 154 -35.55 10.41 1.63
N VAL A 155 -34.29 9.98 1.63
CA VAL A 155 -33.26 10.36 2.60
C VAL A 155 -32.19 11.22 1.93
N ALA A 156 -31.95 12.42 2.47
CA ALA A 156 -30.86 13.29 2.04
C ALA A 156 -29.50 12.66 2.37
N CYS A 157 -28.61 12.64 1.39
CA CYS A 157 -27.30 11.99 1.43
C CYS A 157 -26.22 12.92 0.89
N GLU A 158 -25.00 12.78 1.40
CA GLU A 158 -23.81 13.48 0.92
C GLU A 158 -22.73 12.47 0.57
N GLN A 159 -22.07 12.66 -0.58
CA GLN A 159 -20.92 11.88 -1.01
C GLN A 159 -19.74 12.78 -1.35
N HIS A 160 -18.55 12.32 -0.97
CA HIS A 160 -17.29 13.03 -1.19
C HIS A 160 -16.44 12.31 -2.22
N VAL A 161 -15.94 13.07 -3.19
CA VAL A 161 -14.85 12.65 -4.08
C VAL A 161 -13.64 13.51 -3.77
N THR A 162 -12.68 12.92 -3.05
CA THR A 162 -11.42 13.58 -2.69
C THR A 162 -10.45 13.57 -3.86
N PHE A 163 -9.77 14.69 -4.10
CA PHE A 163 -8.72 14.79 -5.11
C PHE A 163 -7.62 15.76 -4.64
N VAL A 164 -6.42 15.61 -5.22
CA VAL A 164 -5.27 16.47 -4.94
C VAL A 164 -5.13 17.50 -6.06
N VAL A 165 -5.01 18.77 -5.68
CA VAL A 165 -4.64 19.86 -6.58
C VAL A 165 -3.15 20.12 -6.40
N ARG A 166 -2.42 20.09 -7.51
CA ARG A 166 -0.99 20.41 -7.55
C ARG A 166 -0.83 21.89 -7.89
N ARG A 167 0.32 22.46 -7.51
CA ARG A 167 0.70 23.79 -7.95
C ARG A 167 0.76 23.87 -9.48
N GLY A 168 0.36 25.02 -10.03
CA GLY A 168 0.44 25.29 -11.45
C GLY A 168 1.88 25.20 -11.97
N PRO A 169 2.12 24.66 -13.19
CA PRO A 169 3.47 24.38 -13.69
C PRO A 169 4.35 25.62 -13.96
N ARG A 170 3.76 26.82 -13.88
CA ARG A 170 4.44 28.11 -14.09
C ARG A 170 4.74 28.86 -12.81
N GLU A 171 4.24 28.38 -11.68
CA GLU A 171 4.51 29.01 -10.40
C GLU A 171 5.85 28.54 -9.84
N PRO A 172 6.56 29.38 -9.08
CA PRO A 172 7.76 28.98 -8.36
C PRO A 172 7.48 27.81 -7.41
N ALA A 173 8.37 26.82 -7.38
CA ALA A 173 8.27 25.73 -6.44
C ALA A 173 8.68 26.21 -5.02
N PRO A 174 7.89 25.91 -3.99
CA PRO A 174 8.24 26.19 -2.61
C PRO A 174 9.36 25.25 -2.13
N PRO A 175 9.98 25.51 -0.96
CA PRO A 175 11.00 24.62 -0.42
C PRO A 175 10.44 23.25 0.01
N LEU A 176 9.15 23.14 0.33
CA LEU A 176 8.55 21.91 0.84
C LEU A 176 7.71 21.22 -0.24
N LEU A 177 7.88 19.91 -0.38
CA LEU A 177 6.99 19.04 -1.15
C LEU A 177 6.36 18.03 -0.20
N VAL A 178 5.04 18.03 -0.08
CA VAL A 178 4.27 17.05 0.69
C VAL A 178 3.81 15.92 -0.23
N LEU A 179 4.00 14.69 0.20
CA LEU A 179 3.46 13.49 -0.45
C LEU A 179 2.14 13.10 0.21
N ALA A 180 1.07 13.03 -0.58
CA ALA A 180 -0.19 12.41 -0.20
C ALA A 180 -0.10 10.89 -0.40
N ALA A 181 -0.44 10.11 0.64
CA ALA A 181 -0.33 8.65 0.66
C ALA A 181 -1.49 7.94 -0.09
N THR A 182 -1.80 8.43 -1.28
CA THR A 182 -2.86 7.95 -2.17
C THR A 182 -2.79 6.47 -2.55
N ASN A 183 -1.60 5.86 -2.61
CA ASN A 183 -1.46 4.41 -2.82
C ASN A 183 -2.03 3.64 -1.62
N THR A 184 -1.73 4.09 -0.40
CA THR A 184 -2.33 3.51 0.82
C THR A 184 -3.83 3.70 0.81
N TRP A 185 -4.34 4.89 0.47
CA TRP A 185 -5.79 5.10 0.38
C TRP A 185 -6.47 4.07 -0.51
N ARG A 186 -5.87 3.77 -1.67
CA ARG A 186 -6.37 2.78 -2.63
C ARG A 186 -6.22 1.34 -2.13
N ALA A 187 -5.10 1.00 -1.51
CA ALA A 187 -4.86 -0.32 -0.95
C ALA A 187 -5.93 -0.70 0.10
N TYR A 188 -6.41 0.30 0.84
CA TYR A 188 -7.44 0.18 1.86
C TYR A 188 -8.86 0.44 1.34
N GLY A 189 -9.11 0.22 0.05
CA GLY A 189 -10.42 0.39 -0.56
C GLY A 189 -11.52 -0.27 0.29
N ALA A 190 -12.53 0.53 0.63
CA ALA A 190 -13.48 0.20 1.69
C ALA A 190 -14.93 0.19 1.21
N THR A 191 -15.81 -0.38 2.03
CA THR A 191 -17.25 -0.43 1.77
C THR A 191 -18.01 0.49 2.74
N PRO A 192 -19.23 0.95 2.39
CA PRO A 192 -20.02 0.64 1.18
C PRO A 192 -19.63 1.44 -0.07
N PHE A 193 -19.86 0.85 -1.25
CA PHE A 193 -19.57 1.45 -2.58
C PHE A 193 -20.36 2.74 -2.85
N ALA A 194 -21.54 2.87 -2.25
CA ALA A 194 -22.32 4.09 -2.17
C ALA A 194 -22.78 4.29 -0.72
N GLN A 195 -22.42 5.41 -0.10
CA GLN A 195 -22.95 5.77 1.22
C GLN A 195 -24.35 6.33 1.02
N GLY A 196 -25.36 5.63 1.54
CA GLY A 196 -26.78 6.00 1.42
C GLY A 196 -27.42 6.38 2.76
N HIS A 197 -26.65 6.89 3.74
CA HIS A 197 -27.16 7.12 5.09
C HIS A 197 -27.02 8.56 5.57
N HIS A 198 -28.06 9.00 6.28
CA HIS A 198 -28.32 10.34 6.84
C HIS A 198 -27.27 10.82 7.86
N GLU A 199 -26.62 9.87 8.53
CA GLU A 199 -25.49 10.08 9.45
C GLU A 199 -24.25 9.45 8.82
N PRO A 200 -23.02 9.92 9.09
CA PRO A 200 -21.80 9.28 8.61
C PRO A 200 -21.76 7.84 9.13
N ALA A 201 -22.30 6.91 8.33
CA ALA A 201 -22.24 5.50 8.61
C ALA A 201 -20.75 5.14 8.65
N PRO A 202 -20.31 4.40 9.67
CA PRO A 202 -18.92 4.06 9.78
C PRO A 202 -18.46 3.31 8.52
N VAL A 203 -17.29 3.69 8.01
CA VAL A 203 -16.65 3.01 6.88
C VAL A 203 -15.98 1.75 7.37
N TRP A 204 -16.18 0.64 6.66
CA TRP A 204 -15.61 -0.66 6.99
C TRP A 204 -14.32 -0.86 6.19
N LEU A 205 -13.20 -0.85 6.89
CA LEU A 205 -11.94 -1.23 6.29
C LEU A 205 -11.89 -2.75 6.11
N PRO A 206 -11.32 -3.23 4.99
CA PRO A 206 -11.22 -4.66 4.69
C PRO A 206 -10.39 -5.48 5.68
N GLU A 207 -9.66 -4.83 6.60
CA GLU A 207 -8.86 -5.50 7.62
C GLU A 207 -9.71 -6.22 8.67
N GLY A 208 -10.95 -5.78 8.87
CA GLY A 208 -11.89 -6.32 9.86
C GLY A 208 -11.39 -6.23 11.31
N ARG A 209 -12.31 -6.23 12.27
CA ARG A 209 -11.98 -6.73 13.60
C ARG A 209 -12.72 -8.04 13.83
N PRO A 210 -12.11 -9.05 14.46
CA PRO A 210 -12.78 -10.32 14.73
C PRO A 210 -14.01 -10.17 15.64
N ASP A 211 -14.14 -9.06 16.37
CA ASP A 211 -15.27 -8.75 17.28
C ASP A 211 -16.39 -7.90 16.64
N GLN A 212 -16.19 -7.40 15.42
CA GLN A 212 -17.21 -6.68 14.65
C GLN A 212 -17.33 -7.31 13.27
N PRO A 213 -18.18 -8.33 13.08
CA PRO A 213 -18.45 -8.84 11.75
C PRO A 213 -18.94 -7.67 10.90
N GLU A 214 -18.33 -7.47 9.72
CA GLU A 214 -18.92 -6.61 8.70
C GLU A 214 -20.40 -6.99 8.57
N PRO A 215 -21.33 -6.03 8.44
CA PRO A 215 -22.71 -6.38 8.09
C PRO A 215 -22.62 -7.24 6.84
N GLU A 216 -23.02 -8.52 6.95
CA GLU A 216 -22.86 -9.60 5.96
C GLU A 216 -22.50 -9.01 4.59
N PRO A 217 -21.20 -9.06 4.19
CA PRO A 217 -20.77 -8.39 2.97
C PRO A 217 -21.70 -8.88 1.88
N SER A 218 -22.46 -7.96 1.28
CA SER A 218 -23.43 -8.36 0.27
C SER A 218 -22.68 -9.26 -0.71
N PRO A 219 -23.09 -10.52 -0.94
CA PRO A 219 -22.34 -11.52 -1.70
C PRO A 219 -22.20 -11.17 -3.20
N ARG A 220 -22.44 -9.90 -3.54
CA ARG A 220 -22.36 -9.29 -4.86
C ARG A 220 -21.42 -8.10 -4.93
N LEU A 221 -20.82 -7.67 -3.82
CA LEU A 221 -19.91 -6.52 -3.84
C LEU A 221 -18.51 -6.96 -4.28
N PRO A 222 -17.94 -6.30 -5.31
CA PRO A 222 -16.57 -6.55 -5.75
C PRO A 222 -15.54 -6.47 -4.62
N ALA A 223 -14.45 -7.23 -4.74
CA ALA A 223 -13.28 -7.04 -3.90
C ALA A 223 -12.38 -5.95 -4.53
N PHE A 224 -12.13 -4.87 -3.79
CA PHE A 224 -11.34 -3.73 -4.26
C PHE A 224 -10.45 -3.14 -3.16
N GLY A 225 -10.00 -3.98 -2.23
CA GLY A 225 -9.04 -3.64 -1.18
C GLY A 225 -8.03 -4.77 -1.00
N LEU A 226 -6.75 -4.44 -0.86
CA LEU A 226 -5.63 -5.39 -0.79
C LEU A 226 -5.58 -6.21 0.51
N TYR A 227 -6.52 -5.98 1.42
CA TYR A 227 -6.68 -6.76 2.66
C TYR A 227 -7.87 -7.72 2.62
N ARG A 228 -8.70 -7.66 1.59
CA ARG A 228 -9.89 -8.50 1.45
C ARG A 228 -9.66 -9.54 0.35
N PRO A 229 -9.85 -10.84 0.61
CA PRO A 229 -9.89 -11.83 -0.44
C PRO A 229 -11.17 -11.69 -1.29
N HIS A 230 -11.10 -12.15 -2.53
CA HIS A 230 -12.23 -12.39 -3.41
C HIS A 230 -13.22 -13.39 -2.80
N ALA A 231 -14.45 -13.42 -3.31
CA ALA A 231 -15.54 -14.25 -2.79
C ALA A 231 -15.20 -15.75 -2.66
N ALA A 232 -14.35 -16.29 -3.55
CA ALA A 232 -13.90 -17.69 -3.49
C ALA A 232 -12.54 -17.89 -2.78
N GLY A 233 -12.04 -16.87 -2.06
CA GLY A 233 -10.87 -16.94 -1.19
C GLY A 233 -9.53 -16.62 -1.87
N GLN A 234 -9.52 -16.27 -3.16
CA GLN A 234 -8.33 -15.78 -3.85
C GLN A 234 -7.92 -14.42 -3.28
N GLY A 235 -6.63 -14.14 -3.16
CA GLY A 235 -6.16 -12.83 -2.72
C GLY A 235 -6.46 -11.72 -3.73
N THR A 236 -6.79 -10.52 -3.25
CA THR A 236 -6.89 -9.32 -4.10
C THR A 236 -5.49 -8.73 -4.30
N TYR A 237 -4.99 -8.77 -5.54
CA TYR A 237 -3.62 -8.33 -5.84
C TYR A 237 -3.53 -7.02 -6.62
N ALA A 238 -4.65 -6.51 -7.12
CA ALA A 238 -4.67 -5.28 -7.89
C ALA A 238 -5.89 -4.42 -7.52
N VAL A 239 -5.68 -3.11 -7.41
CA VAL A 239 -6.76 -2.13 -7.14
C VAL A 239 -6.60 -0.90 -8.02
N GLY A 240 -7.70 -0.40 -8.58
CA GLY A 240 -7.69 0.76 -9.50
C GLY A 240 -8.00 2.09 -8.82
N LEU A 241 -7.78 3.19 -9.54
CA LEU A 241 -8.16 4.53 -9.09
C LEU A 241 -9.63 4.86 -9.40
N ARG A 242 -10.19 4.27 -10.47
CA ARG A 242 -11.54 4.59 -10.98
C ARG A 242 -12.62 3.71 -10.36
N VAL A 243 -12.52 3.54 -9.05
CA VAL A 243 -13.51 2.89 -8.20
C VAL A 243 -13.85 3.82 -7.03
N PRO A 244 -15.12 3.91 -6.60
CA PRO A 244 -15.47 4.64 -5.39
C PRO A 244 -14.69 4.14 -4.18
N ASN A 245 -14.08 5.06 -3.44
CA ASN A 245 -13.39 4.75 -2.20
C ASN A 245 -13.89 5.67 -1.07
N PRO A 246 -14.91 5.25 -0.31
CA PRO A 246 -15.49 6.05 0.77
C PRO A 246 -14.50 6.29 1.92
N ALA A 247 -13.45 5.46 2.07
CA ALA A 247 -12.48 5.61 3.16
C ALA A 247 -11.48 6.75 2.92
N ALA A 248 -11.36 7.24 1.69
CA ALA A 248 -10.48 8.35 1.32
C ALA A 248 -11.16 9.74 1.48
N GLY A 249 -12.27 9.83 2.20
CA GLY A 249 -12.96 11.10 2.48
C GLY A 249 -12.32 11.90 3.63
N PRO A 250 -12.44 13.25 3.63
CA PRO A 250 -11.81 14.10 4.64
C PRO A 250 -12.45 13.98 6.04
N CYS A 251 -13.72 13.57 6.10
CA CYS A 251 -14.51 13.50 7.34
C CYS A 251 -14.79 12.06 7.80
N VAL A 252 -14.05 11.09 7.26
CA VAL A 252 -14.32 9.67 7.50
C VAL A 252 -14.14 9.31 8.97
N ARG A 253 -15.09 8.50 9.44
CA ARG A 253 -15.09 7.79 10.72
C ARG A 253 -15.10 6.30 10.42
N LEU A 254 -14.13 5.56 10.95
CA LEU A 254 -14.02 4.12 10.70
C LEU A 254 -14.89 3.34 11.69
N ALA A 255 -15.48 2.21 11.26
CA ALA A 255 -16.32 1.38 12.14
C ALA A 255 -15.61 0.90 13.40
N ALA A 256 -14.41 0.35 13.19
CA ALA A 256 -13.57 -0.15 14.27
C ALA A 256 -12.97 0.96 15.15
N SER A 257 -12.96 2.21 14.67
CA SER A 257 -12.39 3.35 15.41
C SER A 257 -13.03 4.67 14.95
N PRO A 258 -14.23 5.03 15.46
CA PRO A 258 -15.03 6.13 14.92
C PRO A 258 -14.35 7.50 14.98
N ASP A 259 -13.38 7.67 15.88
CA ASP A 259 -12.68 8.93 16.09
C ASP A 259 -11.27 8.98 15.46
N TYR A 260 -10.84 7.90 14.79
CA TYR A 260 -9.53 7.78 14.16
C TYR A 260 -9.63 7.23 12.73
N ALA A 261 -8.82 7.77 11.82
CA ALA A 261 -8.68 7.23 10.46
C ALA A 261 -7.26 7.48 9.95
N HIS A 262 -6.55 6.42 9.56
CA HIS A 262 -5.15 6.48 9.13
C HIS A 262 -4.97 6.81 7.63
N LEU A 263 -6.07 7.01 6.88
CA LEU A 263 -6.04 7.28 5.45
C LEU A 263 -6.07 8.80 5.18
N ALA A 264 -6.89 9.29 4.26
CA ALA A 264 -6.92 10.70 3.87
C ALA A 264 -7.05 11.67 5.04
N ARG A 265 -7.80 11.32 6.09
CA ARG A 265 -7.93 12.16 7.29
C ARG A 265 -6.63 12.29 8.09
N ALA A 266 -5.76 11.29 8.11
CA ALA A 266 -4.47 11.37 8.80
C ALA A 266 -3.53 12.35 8.09
N ASP A 267 -3.48 12.31 6.76
CA ASP A 267 -2.68 13.23 5.95
C ASP A 267 -3.04 14.70 6.21
N LEU A 268 -4.34 15.00 6.43
CA LEU A 268 -4.82 16.37 6.65
C LEU A 268 -4.21 17.05 7.88
N TYR A 269 -3.84 16.32 8.94
CA TYR A 269 -3.25 16.96 10.12
C TYR A 269 -1.89 17.59 9.81
N THR A 270 -1.09 16.92 8.97
CA THR A 270 0.21 17.42 8.54
C THR A 270 0.07 18.70 7.72
N THR A 271 -0.80 18.72 6.70
CA THR A 271 -1.01 19.92 5.88
C THR A 271 -1.69 21.03 6.66
N ALA A 272 -2.67 20.73 7.50
CA ALA A 272 -3.33 21.73 8.34
C ALA A 272 -2.37 22.37 9.36
N TRP A 273 -1.36 21.63 9.84
CA TRP A 273 -0.30 22.19 10.66
C TRP A 273 0.61 23.11 9.84
N LEU A 274 1.10 22.66 8.68
CA LEU A 274 1.95 23.47 7.79
C LEU A 274 1.27 24.80 7.44
N GLU A 275 0.00 24.77 7.06
CA GLU A 275 -0.80 25.96 6.73
C GLU A 275 -0.91 26.93 7.92
N ARG A 276 -1.21 26.44 9.13
CA ARG A 276 -1.28 27.29 10.34
C ARG A 276 0.03 27.94 10.70
N ARG A 277 1.14 27.24 10.44
CA ARG A 277 2.48 27.74 10.71
C ARG A 277 2.96 28.70 9.61
N GLY A 278 2.24 28.80 8.50
CA GLY A 278 2.57 29.68 7.38
C GLY A 278 3.66 29.13 6.48
N HIS A 279 3.87 27.81 6.49
CA HIS A 279 4.80 27.13 5.59
C HIS A 279 4.18 27.01 4.21
N ASP A 280 4.89 27.48 3.18
CA ASP A 280 4.49 27.28 1.77
C ASP A 280 4.97 25.91 1.29
N PHE A 281 4.09 25.16 0.62
CA PHE A 281 4.36 23.80 0.19
C PHE A 281 3.63 23.44 -1.11
N ASP A 282 4.19 22.46 -1.82
CA ASP A 282 3.52 21.74 -2.89
C ASP A 282 2.95 20.44 -2.36
N LEU A 283 1.88 19.95 -2.99
CA LEU A 283 1.29 18.65 -2.69
C LEU A 283 1.27 17.79 -3.95
N VAL A 284 1.73 16.54 -3.84
CA VAL A 284 1.75 15.55 -4.92
C VAL A 284 1.21 14.21 -4.45
N THR A 285 0.67 13.43 -5.38
CA THR A 285 0.26 12.04 -5.13
C THR A 285 1.42 11.06 -5.34
N ASP A 286 1.27 9.83 -4.88
CA ASP A 286 2.21 8.76 -5.19
C ASP A 286 2.33 8.51 -6.70
N LEU A 287 1.24 8.65 -7.46
CA LEU A 287 1.26 8.52 -8.92
C LEU A 287 2.12 9.61 -9.57
N ASP A 288 2.08 10.83 -9.04
CA ASP A 288 2.93 11.92 -9.51
C ASP A 288 4.40 11.65 -9.22
N LEU A 289 4.71 11.17 -8.01
CA LEU A 289 6.07 10.85 -7.60
C LEU A 289 6.62 9.63 -8.37
N HIS A 290 5.77 8.63 -8.63
CA HIS A 290 6.11 7.49 -9.48
C HIS A 290 6.40 7.92 -10.92
N ARG A 291 5.57 8.80 -11.50
CA ARG A 291 5.72 9.26 -12.89
C ARG A 291 6.94 10.19 -13.07
N GLU A 292 7.18 11.08 -12.12
CA GLU A 292 8.21 12.13 -12.23
C GLU A 292 9.04 12.25 -10.93
N PRO A 293 9.82 11.21 -10.54
CA PRO A 293 10.58 11.23 -9.29
C PRO A 293 11.58 12.39 -9.19
N ASP A 294 12.18 12.79 -10.32
CA ASP A 294 13.19 13.86 -10.34
C ASP A 294 12.62 15.25 -10.02
N ARG A 295 11.30 15.41 -9.95
CA ARG A 295 10.64 16.66 -9.52
C ARG A 295 10.98 17.03 -8.07
N LEU A 296 11.42 16.06 -7.27
CA LEU A 296 11.95 16.28 -5.93
C LEU A 296 13.06 17.34 -5.91
N GLY A 297 13.92 17.37 -6.95
CA GLY A 297 15.03 18.33 -7.05
C GLY A 297 14.62 19.80 -7.17
N ARG A 298 13.32 20.09 -7.34
CA ARG A 298 12.78 21.47 -7.30
C ARG A 298 12.55 21.98 -5.89
N HIS A 299 12.61 21.09 -4.90
CA HIS A 299 12.29 21.36 -3.50
C HIS A 299 13.52 21.07 -2.63
N ARG A 300 13.51 21.60 -1.41
CA ARG A 300 14.58 21.37 -0.42
C ARG A 300 14.25 20.22 0.52
N VAL A 301 12.97 20.04 0.84
CA VAL A 301 12.48 19.06 1.80
C VAL A 301 11.32 18.27 1.18
N LEU A 302 11.40 16.95 1.23
CA LEU A 302 10.25 16.07 1.05
C LEU A 302 9.61 15.82 2.42
N VAL A 303 8.29 15.96 2.51
CA VAL A 303 7.50 15.63 3.69
C VAL A 303 6.63 14.41 3.37
N ILE A 304 6.84 13.32 4.08
CA ILE A 304 5.97 12.13 4.06
C ILE A 304 5.08 12.23 5.29
N GLY A 305 3.76 12.39 5.12
CA GLY A 305 2.82 12.46 6.23
C GLY A 305 1.84 11.28 6.26
N GLY A 306 1.16 11.10 7.39
CA GLY A 306 0.06 10.15 7.51
C GLY A 306 0.54 8.70 7.55
N HIS A 307 0.00 7.87 6.66
CA HIS A 307 0.32 6.45 6.57
C HIS A 307 0.77 6.06 5.16
N ALA A 308 2.07 6.26 4.88
CA ALA A 308 2.65 6.03 3.55
C ALA A 308 3.21 4.60 3.39
N GLU A 309 2.32 3.59 3.49
CA GLU A 309 2.68 2.16 3.51
C GLU A 309 3.10 1.60 2.13
N TYR A 310 2.47 2.01 1.02
CA TYR A 310 2.61 1.36 -0.30
C TYR A 310 3.48 2.15 -1.28
N TRP A 311 4.65 1.60 -1.64
CA TRP A 311 5.69 2.29 -2.41
C TRP A 311 6.13 1.55 -3.66
N SER A 312 6.36 2.31 -4.73
CA SER A 312 6.96 1.76 -5.96
C SER A 312 8.47 1.94 -6.01
N ASP A 313 9.14 1.08 -6.79
CA ASP A 313 10.59 1.19 -7.02
C ASP A 313 10.99 2.59 -7.52
N ALA A 314 10.21 3.18 -8.44
CA ALA A 314 10.50 4.49 -9.01
C ALA A 314 10.48 5.62 -7.96
N MET A 315 9.50 5.57 -7.05
CA MET A 315 9.42 6.53 -5.93
C MET A 315 10.60 6.36 -4.99
N TYR A 316 10.89 5.12 -4.59
CA TYR A 316 12.00 4.81 -3.69
C TYR A 316 13.35 5.29 -4.24
N GLU A 317 13.65 4.97 -5.51
CA GLU A 317 14.87 5.41 -6.18
C GLU A 317 14.93 6.93 -6.35
N GLY A 318 13.79 7.57 -6.60
CA GLY A 318 13.68 9.02 -6.66
C GLY A 318 14.10 9.70 -5.35
N VAL A 319 13.54 9.23 -4.24
CA VAL A 319 13.88 9.73 -2.90
C VAL A 319 15.33 9.42 -2.54
N ALA A 320 15.83 8.23 -2.88
CA ALA A 320 17.22 7.86 -2.67
C ALA A 320 18.18 8.83 -3.37
N ARG A 321 17.93 9.14 -4.66
CA ARG A 321 18.73 10.11 -5.42
C ARG A 321 18.60 11.52 -4.86
N PHE A 322 17.39 11.94 -4.49
CA PHE A 322 17.15 13.26 -3.92
C PHE A 322 17.96 13.47 -2.63
N LEU A 323 17.95 12.50 -1.72
CA LEU A 323 18.75 12.57 -0.49
C LEU A 323 20.25 12.54 -0.78
N ALA A 324 20.72 11.66 -1.67
CA ALA A 324 22.12 11.62 -2.08
C ALA A 324 22.61 12.92 -2.75
N ALA A 325 21.70 13.70 -3.33
CA ALA A 325 21.97 15.03 -3.87
C ALA A 325 21.92 16.16 -2.82
N GLY A 326 21.80 15.84 -1.53
CA GLY A 326 21.72 16.82 -0.45
C GLY A 326 20.31 17.25 -0.06
N GLY A 327 19.28 16.61 -0.63
CA GLY A 327 17.89 16.81 -0.23
C GLY A 327 17.62 16.41 1.22
N ARG A 328 16.50 16.88 1.77
CA ARG A 328 16.09 16.62 3.15
C ARG A 328 14.77 15.88 3.21
N LEU A 329 14.61 14.97 4.15
CA LEU A 329 13.36 14.25 4.39
C LEU A 329 12.84 14.54 5.79
N LEU A 330 11.57 14.94 5.86
CA LEU A 330 10.75 14.92 7.07
C LEU A 330 9.73 13.79 6.96
N CYS A 331 9.92 12.71 7.71
CA CYS A 331 9.00 11.57 7.72
C CYS A 331 8.13 11.59 8.98
N LEU A 332 6.85 11.90 8.81
CA LEU A 332 5.80 11.95 9.83
C LEU A 332 4.81 10.79 9.61
N SER A 333 5.34 9.60 9.41
CA SER A 333 4.60 8.36 9.12
C SER A 333 5.19 7.22 9.92
N GLY A 334 4.36 6.23 10.24
CA GLY A 334 4.75 4.90 10.72
C GLY A 334 4.37 3.85 9.70
N ASN A 335 4.94 2.65 9.83
CA ASN A 335 4.85 1.59 8.83
C ASN A 335 5.14 2.13 7.42
N ALA A 336 6.11 3.05 7.35
CA ALA A 336 6.39 3.79 6.14
C ALA A 336 7.17 2.90 5.18
N ILE A 337 6.84 2.94 3.88
CA ILE A 337 7.60 2.24 2.83
C ILE A 337 7.66 0.72 3.10
N PHE A 338 6.52 0.13 3.45
CA PHE A 338 6.43 -1.26 3.90
C PHE A 338 6.12 -2.24 2.77
N TRP A 339 5.06 -1.98 1.98
CA TRP A 339 4.67 -2.83 0.85
C TRP A 339 5.21 -2.32 -0.46
N ARG A 340 5.80 -3.22 -1.24
CA ARG A 340 6.16 -2.92 -2.63
C ARG A 340 4.92 -2.96 -3.51
N VAL A 341 4.75 -1.94 -4.33
CA VAL A 341 3.75 -1.90 -5.40
C VAL A 341 4.40 -1.67 -6.76
N SER A 342 3.74 -2.18 -7.80
CA SER A 342 3.99 -1.78 -9.18
C SER A 342 2.76 -1.02 -9.70
N ILE A 343 2.97 -0.09 -10.64
CA ILE A 343 1.94 0.87 -11.05
C ILE A 343 1.78 0.87 -12.56
N ASP A 344 0.56 0.70 -13.02
CA ASP A 344 0.14 0.92 -14.39
C ASP A 344 -0.43 2.34 -14.51
N LEU A 345 0.28 3.22 -15.23
CA LEU A 345 -0.12 4.62 -15.39
C LEU A 345 -1.21 4.83 -16.44
N ASP A 346 -1.43 3.87 -17.34
CA ASP A 346 -2.42 3.98 -18.41
C ASP A 346 -3.80 3.60 -17.87
N GLU A 347 -3.87 2.50 -17.13
CA GLU A 347 -5.11 2.04 -16.48
C GLU A 347 -5.29 2.58 -15.05
N LEU A 348 -4.27 3.24 -14.50
CA LEU A 348 -4.25 3.78 -13.13
C LEU A 348 -4.49 2.68 -12.09
N VAL A 349 -3.80 1.55 -12.22
CA VAL A 349 -3.88 0.37 -11.34
C VAL A 349 -2.59 0.24 -10.53
N ILE A 350 -2.70 -0.19 -9.27
CA ILE A 350 -1.56 -0.67 -8.48
C ILE A 350 -1.68 -2.17 -8.31
N GLU A 351 -0.57 -2.89 -8.47
CA GLU A 351 -0.43 -4.31 -8.14
C GLU A 351 0.46 -4.47 -6.91
N CYS A 352 0.02 -5.29 -5.95
CA CYS A 352 0.72 -5.62 -4.71
C CYS A 352 0.47 -7.08 -4.35
N ARG A 353 1.54 -7.85 -4.13
CA ARG A 353 1.45 -9.25 -3.70
C ARG A 353 1.94 -9.40 -2.27
N LYS A 354 0.98 -9.37 -1.33
CA LYS A 354 1.25 -9.45 0.11
C LYS A 354 1.56 -10.88 0.51
N VAL A 355 2.76 -11.13 1.04
CA VAL A 355 3.25 -12.47 1.39
C VAL A 355 4.02 -12.44 2.70
N ASP A 356 3.98 -13.54 3.45
CA ASP A 356 4.81 -13.81 4.63
C ASP A 356 4.66 -12.87 5.85
N CYS A 357 3.60 -12.06 5.92
CA CYS A 357 3.25 -11.32 7.14
C CYS A 357 1.74 -11.13 7.31
N ALA A 358 1.33 -10.44 8.38
CA ALA A 358 -0.06 -10.10 8.64
C ALA A 358 -0.70 -9.38 7.42
N GLY A 359 -1.94 -9.76 7.10
CA GLY A 359 -2.64 -9.27 5.90
C GLY A 359 -2.16 -9.89 4.59
N ALA A 360 -1.31 -10.94 4.60
CA ALA A 360 -0.91 -11.66 3.40
C ALA A 360 -2.12 -12.17 2.61
N GLN A 361 -2.06 -11.94 1.29
CA GLN A 361 -3.06 -12.39 0.32
C GLN A 361 -2.52 -13.55 -0.53
N VAL A 362 -1.19 -13.67 -0.66
CA VAL A 362 -0.52 -14.82 -1.27
C VAL A 362 -0.26 -15.86 -0.17
N PRO A 363 -0.87 -17.06 -0.25
CA PRO A 363 -0.62 -18.12 0.72
C PRO A 363 0.84 -18.61 0.66
N ALA A 364 1.40 -19.05 1.79
CA ALA A 364 2.79 -19.52 1.87
C ALA A 364 3.11 -20.68 0.89
N HIS A 365 2.15 -21.58 0.64
CA HIS A 365 2.30 -22.70 -0.32
C HIS A 365 2.26 -22.25 -1.80
N ARG A 366 1.99 -20.97 -2.07
CA ARG A 366 2.05 -20.33 -3.39
C ARG A 366 3.02 -19.16 -3.42
N ARG A 367 4.01 -19.14 -2.53
CA ARG A 367 4.98 -18.04 -2.42
C ARG A 367 5.65 -17.68 -3.75
N GLY A 368 5.82 -18.64 -4.65
CA GLY A 368 6.39 -18.40 -5.98
C GLY A 368 5.50 -17.55 -6.91
N GLU A 369 4.24 -17.32 -6.54
CA GLU A 369 3.34 -16.36 -7.19
C GLU A 369 3.53 -14.92 -6.66
N ALA A 370 4.53 -14.61 -5.83
CA ALA A 370 4.73 -13.27 -5.27
C ALA A 370 5.24 -12.21 -6.27
N TRP A 371 5.54 -12.56 -7.53
CA TRP A 371 6.11 -11.63 -8.52
C TRP A 371 5.03 -10.83 -9.23
N HIS A 372 5.26 -9.53 -9.39
CA HIS A 372 4.31 -8.62 -10.03
C HIS A 372 4.32 -8.80 -11.54
N SER A 373 3.14 -8.85 -12.14
CA SER A 373 2.96 -8.92 -13.59
C SER A 373 3.32 -7.62 -14.30
N LEU A 374 3.15 -6.46 -13.64
CA LEU A 374 3.41 -5.17 -14.28
C LEU A 374 4.89 -4.89 -14.54
N ASP A 375 5.81 -5.46 -13.75
CA ASP A 375 7.24 -5.22 -13.88
C ASP A 375 8.15 -6.46 -13.78
N GLY A 376 7.58 -7.65 -13.56
CA GLY A 376 8.31 -8.92 -13.48
C GLY A 376 9.21 -9.06 -12.25
N ARG A 377 9.10 -8.17 -11.25
CA ARG A 377 9.94 -8.21 -10.04
C ARG A 377 9.19 -8.79 -8.86
N ARG A 378 9.95 -9.30 -7.88
CA ARG A 378 9.41 -9.83 -6.63
C ARG A 378 8.56 -8.75 -5.93
N GLY A 379 7.37 -9.13 -5.50
CA GLY A 379 6.50 -8.35 -4.61
C GLY A 379 6.80 -8.62 -3.14
N GLY A 380 5.85 -8.24 -2.29
CA GLY A 380 5.96 -8.41 -0.85
C GLY A 380 6.55 -7.17 -0.17
N LEU A 381 7.26 -7.39 0.94
CA LEU A 381 7.82 -6.32 1.76
C LEU A 381 8.96 -5.61 1.03
N MET A 382 9.00 -4.28 1.11
CA MET A 382 10.06 -3.44 0.55
C MET A 382 11.44 -3.86 1.07
N ARG A 383 11.57 -4.17 2.37
CA ARG A 383 12.82 -4.68 2.96
C ARG A 383 13.28 -6.04 2.43
N GLU A 384 12.36 -6.88 1.96
CA GLU A 384 12.69 -8.16 1.30
C GLU A 384 12.91 -8.02 -0.20
N CYS A 385 12.61 -6.83 -0.75
CA CYS A 385 12.90 -6.46 -2.14
C CYS A 385 14.16 -5.59 -2.22
N ASP A 386 15.08 -5.70 -1.26
CA ASP A 386 16.33 -4.92 -1.13
C ASP A 386 16.14 -3.40 -1.00
N ARG A 387 14.94 -2.98 -0.56
CA ARG A 387 14.51 -1.58 -0.44
C ARG A 387 13.98 -1.26 0.96
N PRO A 388 14.69 -1.56 2.06
CA PRO A 388 14.19 -1.31 3.41
C PRO A 388 13.90 0.19 3.62
N ALA A 389 12.85 0.48 4.39
CA ALA A 389 12.44 1.83 4.74
C ALA A 389 13.59 2.57 5.44
N ALA A 390 14.33 1.87 6.30
CA ALA A 390 15.44 2.43 7.07
C ALA A 390 16.55 3.06 6.24
N ARG A 391 16.72 2.68 4.97
CA ARG A 391 17.70 3.31 4.08
C ARG A 391 17.28 4.72 3.63
N LEU A 392 15.99 5.04 3.68
CA LEU A 392 15.46 6.38 3.36
C LEU A 392 15.10 7.16 4.61
N THR A 393 14.39 6.55 5.56
CA THR A 393 13.82 7.22 6.74
C THR A 393 14.70 7.10 7.98
N GLY A 394 15.67 6.19 7.99
CA GLY A 394 16.42 5.81 9.19
C GLY A 394 15.68 4.85 10.13
N LEU A 395 14.39 4.57 9.89
CA LEU A 395 13.53 3.71 10.69
C LEU A 395 12.90 2.60 9.84
N ASP A 396 12.56 1.48 10.45
CA ASP A 396 11.80 0.38 9.83
C ASP A 396 10.73 -0.13 10.80
N THR A 397 9.75 -0.86 10.28
CA THR A 397 8.54 -1.21 11.02
C THR A 397 8.83 -2.15 12.18
N LEU A 398 8.42 -1.71 13.38
CA LEU A 398 8.41 -2.47 14.62
C LEU A 398 7.17 -3.36 14.72
N GLY A 399 6.02 -2.83 14.27
CA GLY A 399 4.74 -3.53 14.28
C GLY A 399 3.57 -2.62 14.62
N ALA A 400 2.44 -3.25 14.97
CA ALA A 400 1.18 -2.58 15.22
C ALA A 400 0.94 -2.37 16.72
N ILE A 401 0.45 -1.18 17.05
CA ILE A 401 0.22 -0.73 18.41
C ILE A 401 -1.22 -0.25 18.52
N ASP A 402 -2.02 -0.84 19.42
CA ASP A 402 -3.42 -0.45 19.60
C ASP A 402 -3.52 1.05 19.99
N PRO A 403 -4.18 1.90 19.16
CA PRO A 403 -4.24 3.33 19.38
C PRO A 403 -5.17 3.75 20.54
N GLN A 404 -5.79 2.82 21.27
CA GLN A 404 -6.71 3.15 22.37
C GLN A 404 -6.08 4.02 23.48
N PRO A 405 -6.86 4.96 24.07
CA PRO A 405 -6.38 5.79 25.17
C PRO A 405 -5.87 4.98 26.36
N GLY A 406 -4.75 5.42 26.95
CA GLY A 406 -4.14 4.75 28.10
C GLY A 406 -3.28 3.54 27.76
N ARG A 407 -3.17 3.16 26.48
CA ARG A 407 -2.25 2.12 26.01
C ARG A 407 -0.89 2.70 25.57
N PHE A 408 -0.84 3.85 24.90
CA PHE A 408 0.43 4.46 24.43
C PHE A 408 0.73 5.83 25.02
N GLY A 409 1.97 6.32 24.87
CA GLY A 409 2.47 7.54 25.47
C GLY A 409 3.07 8.60 24.59
N PRO A 410 3.54 9.68 25.21
CA PRO A 410 4.42 10.60 24.53
C PRO A 410 5.76 9.93 24.25
N TYR A 411 6.53 10.57 23.37
CA TYR A 411 7.96 10.33 23.34
C TYR A 411 8.61 11.04 24.52
N VAL A 412 9.70 10.46 25.02
CA VAL A 412 10.58 11.08 26.00
C VAL A 412 11.93 11.29 25.35
N VAL A 413 12.47 12.51 25.46
CA VAL A 413 13.82 12.84 24.97
C VAL A 413 14.84 11.95 25.68
N GLU A 414 15.70 11.29 24.90
CA GLU A 414 16.68 10.31 25.40
C GLU A 414 17.59 10.91 26.48
N GLU A 415 17.81 10.14 27.54
CA GLU A 415 18.72 10.53 28.62
C GLU A 415 20.13 10.75 28.07
N GLY A 416 20.73 11.91 28.39
CA GLY A 416 22.06 12.28 27.89
C GLY A 416 22.12 12.71 26.42
N CYS A 417 20.98 12.82 25.71
CA CYS A 417 20.96 13.31 24.33
C CYS A 417 21.05 14.85 24.27
N ASP A 418 22.25 15.37 24.02
CA ASP A 418 22.51 16.81 23.84
C ASP A 418 22.62 17.18 22.34
N HIS A 419 21.47 17.23 21.65
CA HIS A 419 21.41 17.49 20.22
C HIS A 419 21.09 18.97 19.89
N PRO A 420 21.73 19.59 18.86
CA PRO A 420 21.47 20.99 18.49
C PRO A 420 19.99 21.32 18.22
N LEU A 421 19.26 20.42 17.56
CA LEU A 421 17.82 20.59 17.28
C LEU A 421 16.98 20.64 18.58
N LEU A 422 17.32 19.79 19.57
CA LEU A 422 16.63 19.78 20.86
C LEU A 422 16.86 21.09 21.61
N ARG A 423 18.13 21.55 21.67
CA ARG A 423 18.48 22.84 22.29
C ARG A 423 17.76 24.02 21.63
N ALA A 424 17.73 24.05 20.30
CA ALA A 424 17.04 25.10 19.54
C ALA A 424 15.51 25.07 19.74
N ALA A 425 14.92 23.89 19.95
CA ALA A 425 13.52 23.73 20.29
C ALA A 425 13.20 24.02 21.78
N GLY A 426 14.23 24.24 22.61
CA GLY A 426 14.11 24.42 24.05
C GLY A 426 13.75 23.14 24.80
N LEU A 427 14.21 21.99 24.30
CA LEU A 427 13.99 20.67 24.88
C LEU A 427 15.27 20.16 25.55
N ALA A 428 15.09 19.44 26.67
CA ALA A 428 16.15 18.78 27.42
C ALA A 428 15.88 17.27 27.55
N PRO A 429 16.90 16.44 27.85
CA PRO A 429 16.70 15.05 28.24
C PRO A 429 15.59 14.89 29.28
N GLY A 430 14.73 13.88 29.09
CA GLY A 430 13.55 13.63 29.94
C GLY A 430 12.30 14.45 29.61
N ASP A 431 12.38 15.44 28.70
CA ASP A 431 11.18 16.14 28.23
C ASP A 431 10.23 15.20 27.49
N SER A 432 8.94 15.30 27.82
CA SER A 432 7.84 14.65 27.09
C SER A 432 7.44 15.47 25.87
N LEU A 433 7.14 14.81 24.75
CA LEU A 433 6.62 15.38 23.50
C LEU A 433 5.64 14.45 22.77
N GLY A 434 4.81 15.04 21.90
CA GLY A 434 3.79 14.37 21.10
C GLY A 434 2.45 14.16 21.81
N GLU A 435 2.20 14.85 22.92
CA GLU A 435 0.95 14.75 23.67
C GLU A 435 -0.24 15.38 22.92
N ALA A 436 -1.37 14.68 22.86
CA ALA A 436 -2.63 15.25 22.38
C ALA A 436 -3.70 15.24 23.50
N PRO A 437 -4.79 16.04 23.37
CA PRO A 437 -5.84 16.12 24.38
C PRO A 437 -6.39 14.74 24.77
N ARG A 438 -6.41 14.45 26.09
CA ARG A 438 -6.76 13.11 26.65
C ARG A 438 -8.23 12.71 26.48
N ASP A 439 -9.10 13.68 26.18
CA ASP A 439 -10.51 13.50 25.92
C ASP A 439 -10.81 13.01 24.48
N HIS A 440 -9.77 12.82 23.66
CA HIS A 440 -9.89 12.26 22.30
C HIS A 440 -9.33 10.83 22.21
N PRO A 441 -9.96 9.90 21.46
CA PRO A 441 -9.52 8.49 21.37
C PRO A 441 -8.17 8.24 20.71
N ALA A 442 -7.64 9.23 19.99
CA ALA A 442 -6.32 9.20 19.35
C ALA A 442 -5.29 10.07 20.11
N SER A 443 -5.34 10.08 21.44
CA SER A 443 -4.64 11.05 22.29
C SER A 443 -3.09 10.92 22.36
N VAL A 444 -2.45 10.13 21.50
CA VAL A 444 -1.09 9.61 21.75
C VAL A 444 -0.19 9.54 20.50
N ALA A 445 1.11 9.78 20.72
CA ALA A 445 2.09 10.19 19.71
C ALA A 445 2.70 9.11 18.84
N GLY A 446 2.80 7.89 19.37
CA GLY A 446 3.50 6.78 18.72
C GLY A 446 2.59 5.56 18.52
N GLY A 447 1.31 5.81 18.23
CA GLY A 447 0.28 4.78 18.15
C GLY A 447 -0.08 4.38 16.72
N HIS A 448 -0.98 3.40 16.64
CA HIS A 448 -1.41 2.68 15.43
C HIS A 448 -0.34 1.75 14.87
N GLU A 449 0.77 2.30 14.39
CA GLU A 449 1.94 1.54 13.94
C GLU A 449 3.19 2.37 14.18
N ALA A 450 4.26 1.68 14.57
CA ALA A 450 5.52 2.29 14.98
C ALA A 450 6.70 1.79 14.15
N ASP A 451 7.61 2.70 13.87
CA ASP A 451 8.91 2.44 13.25
C ASP A 451 10.03 2.76 14.24
N VAL A 452 11.08 1.93 14.21
CA VAL A 452 12.29 2.06 15.04
C VAL A 452 13.54 1.84 14.21
N SER A 453 14.68 2.30 14.70
CA SER A 453 15.96 2.12 14.03
C SER A 453 16.37 0.65 13.92
N LEU A 454 17.19 0.35 12.91
CA LEU A 454 17.79 -0.99 12.74
C LEU A 454 18.62 -1.42 13.97
N ALA A 455 19.21 -0.46 14.70
CA ALA A 455 19.93 -0.75 15.94
C ALA A 455 18.99 -1.32 17.01
N THR A 456 17.78 -0.76 17.12
CA THR A 456 16.73 -1.28 18.01
C THR A 456 16.22 -2.63 17.53
N LEU A 457 15.85 -2.79 16.25
CA LEU A 457 15.39 -4.09 15.73
C LEU A 457 16.41 -5.21 15.95
N ARG A 458 17.71 -4.93 15.73
CA ARG A 458 18.77 -5.92 15.95
C ARG A 458 18.96 -6.27 17.42
N ARG A 459 18.78 -5.31 18.32
CA ARG A 459 18.92 -5.52 19.77
C ARG A 459 17.78 -6.36 20.34
N ILE A 460 16.57 -6.22 19.79
CA ILE A 460 15.38 -6.94 20.27
C ILE A 460 15.20 -8.29 19.57
N GLN A 461 15.92 -8.54 18.47
CA GLN A 461 15.85 -9.79 17.74
C GLN A 461 16.26 -10.97 18.64
N VAL A 462 15.34 -11.93 18.78
CA VAL A 462 15.49 -13.08 19.68
C VAL A 462 16.12 -14.27 18.96
N GLU A 463 15.71 -14.51 17.71
CA GLU A 463 16.17 -15.62 16.90
C GLU A 463 17.28 -15.19 15.92
N PRO A 464 18.18 -16.10 15.51
CA PRO A 464 19.18 -15.79 14.49
C PRO A 464 18.53 -15.39 13.15
N ASP A 465 19.32 -14.75 12.30
CA ASP A 465 18.92 -14.48 10.91
C ASP A 465 18.51 -15.78 10.22
N PRO A 466 17.36 -15.80 9.51
CA PRO A 466 16.91 -17.00 8.83
C PRO A 466 17.86 -17.34 7.66
N PRO A 467 17.98 -18.63 7.29
CA PRO A 467 18.84 -19.04 6.19
C PRO A 467 18.51 -18.29 4.88
N GLY A 468 19.53 -17.70 4.26
CA GLY A 468 19.39 -16.96 3.01
C GLY A 468 19.07 -15.47 3.17
N ALA A 469 18.91 -14.97 4.39
CA ALA A 469 18.75 -13.54 4.66
C ALA A 469 19.70 -13.05 5.75
N SER A 470 19.86 -11.73 5.84
CA SER A 470 20.54 -11.10 6.96
C SER A 470 19.96 -9.72 7.24
N ALA A 471 19.85 -9.37 8.53
CA ALA A 471 19.42 -8.05 8.93
C ALA A 471 20.52 -7.02 8.60
N PRO A 472 20.20 -5.88 7.98
CA PRO A 472 21.18 -4.88 7.61
C PRO A 472 21.86 -4.27 8.85
N GLU A 473 23.09 -3.82 8.67
CA GLU A 473 23.81 -3.06 9.70
C GLU A 473 23.13 -1.70 9.92
N PRO A 474 23.03 -1.22 11.18
CA PRO A 474 22.53 0.11 11.47
C PRO A 474 23.33 1.21 10.74
N PRO A 475 22.67 2.22 10.16
CA PRO A 475 23.35 3.28 9.43
C PRO A 475 24.19 4.15 10.38
N ARG A 476 25.32 4.64 9.88
CA ARG A 476 26.16 5.61 10.61
C ARG A 476 25.54 7.00 10.55
N GLY A 477 25.78 7.81 11.59
CA GLY A 477 25.33 9.21 11.66
C GLY A 477 23.88 9.39 12.11
N LEU A 478 23.17 8.29 12.43
CA LEU A 478 21.81 8.33 12.95
C LEU A 478 21.84 8.55 14.47
N THR A 479 21.10 9.55 14.94
CA THR A 479 20.93 9.87 16.36
C THR A 479 19.46 9.69 16.74
N ILE A 480 19.22 8.90 17.78
CA ILE A 480 17.89 8.77 18.39
C ILE A 480 17.72 9.94 19.37
N LEU A 481 16.72 10.77 19.10
CA LEU A 481 16.43 11.97 19.88
C LEU A 481 15.45 11.68 21.02
N ALA A 482 14.43 10.88 20.74
CA ALA A 482 13.39 10.54 21.70
C ALA A 482 12.78 9.16 21.39
N ARG A 483 12.27 8.49 22.42
CA ARG A 483 11.59 7.20 22.31
C ARG A 483 10.17 7.28 22.85
N GLY A 484 9.25 6.67 22.13
CA GLY A 484 7.90 6.44 22.60
C GLY A 484 7.89 5.34 23.65
N HIS A 485 7.17 5.55 24.75
CA HIS A 485 6.95 4.52 25.77
C HIS A 485 5.49 4.03 25.73
N HIS A 486 5.32 2.71 25.71
CA HIS A 486 4.02 2.04 25.79
C HIS A 486 3.63 1.76 27.27
N TRP A 487 2.33 1.71 27.58
CA TRP A 487 1.74 1.76 28.93
C TRP A 487 1.08 0.42 29.29
N ASP A 488 0.70 -0.36 28.27
CA ASP A 488 0.06 -1.68 28.36
C ASP A 488 0.72 -2.74 27.43
N VAL A 489 0.39 -4.03 27.56
CA VAL A 489 1.07 -5.18 26.92
C VAL A 489 0.50 -5.64 25.57
N ARG A 490 -0.54 -4.98 25.02
CA ARG A 490 -1.15 -5.41 23.75
C ARG A 490 -0.58 -4.69 22.51
N ALA A 491 0.70 -4.93 22.22
CA ALA A 491 1.31 -4.54 20.95
C ALA A 491 1.75 -5.81 20.21
N THR A 492 1.53 -5.84 18.89
CA THR A 492 2.11 -6.88 18.03
C THR A 492 3.47 -6.38 17.61
N ILE A 493 4.49 -6.75 18.37
CA ILE A 493 5.87 -6.39 18.12
C ILE A 493 6.54 -7.51 17.37
N ALA A 494 7.29 -7.17 16.34
CA ALA A 494 8.02 -8.13 15.54
C ALA A 494 9.49 -7.73 15.37
N ASP A 495 10.33 -8.73 15.12
CA ASP A 495 11.72 -8.50 14.75
C ASP A 495 11.87 -8.01 13.28
N TYR A 496 13.11 -7.84 12.83
CA TYR A 496 13.38 -7.39 11.45
C TYR A 496 12.79 -8.30 10.36
N PHE A 497 12.52 -9.57 10.65
CA PHE A 497 11.95 -10.54 9.71
C PHE A 497 10.45 -10.73 9.90
N LEU A 498 9.79 -9.87 10.68
CA LEU A 498 8.39 -9.96 11.07
C LEU A 498 8.01 -11.25 11.80
N ARG A 499 8.93 -11.81 12.59
CA ARG A 499 8.57 -12.81 13.59
C ARG A 499 8.02 -12.06 14.81
N GLU A 500 6.79 -12.36 15.20
CA GLU A 500 6.21 -11.81 16.43
C GLU A 500 7.04 -12.25 17.63
N ILE A 501 7.39 -11.31 18.50
CA ILE A 501 8.23 -11.53 19.67
C ILE A 501 7.62 -10.85 20.90
N ASP A 502 7.89 -11.41 22.07
CA ASP A 502 7.78 -10.69 23.33
C ASP A 502 9.06 -9.87 23.53
N PRO A 503 9.03 -8.53 23.35
CA PRO A 503 10.25 -7.75 23.44
C PRO A 503 10.77 -7.73 24.89
N PRO A 504 12.11 -7.71 25.08
CA PRO A 504 12.71 -7.68 26.42
C PRO A 504 12.46 -6.37 27.19
N GLU A 505 11.86 -5.37 26.53
CA GLU A 505 11.54 -4.07 27.09
C GLU A 505 10.30 -3.46 26.43
N LEU A 506 9.73 -2.44 27.05
CA LEU A 506 8.63 -1.68 26.45
C LEU A 506 9.18 -0.78 25.34
N LEU A 507 8.67 -0.96 24.13
CA LEU A 507 9.08 -0.24 22.94
C LEU A 507 7.92 0.57 22.37
N GLY A 508 8.29 1.63 21.65
CA GLY A 508 7.39 2.44 20.85
C GLY A 508 8.16 3.05 19.69
N ALA A 509 7.50 3.93 18.95
CA ALA A 509 8.12 4.67 17.86
C ALA A 509 9.36 5.45 18.31
N GLU A 510 10.32 5.64 17.40
CA GLU A 510 11.49 6.49 17.63
C GLU A 510 11.38 7.82 16.88
N ILE A 511 11.92 8.88 17.49
CA ILE A 511 12.23 10.13 16.80
C ILE A 511 13.74 10.16 16.55
N VAL A 512 14.13 10.27 15.27
CA VAL A 512 15.54 10.27 14.86
C VAL A 512 15.88 11.49 14.03
N HIS A 513 17.13 11.93 14.16
CA HIS A 513 17.78 12.79 13.20
C HIS A 513 19.00 12.06 12.63
N TRP A 514 19.10 12.04 11.31
CA TRP A 514 20.15 11.33 10.59
C TRP A 514 20.85 12.25 9.61
N GLU A 515 22.12 12.54 9.93
CA GLU A 515 23.04 13.14 8.98
C GLU A 515 23.67 12.03 8.14
N ARG A 516 23.21 11.93 6.90
CA ARG A 516 23.56 10.81 6.04
C ARG A 516 25.02 10.92 5.58
N PRO A 517 25.81 9.83 5.64
CA PRO A 517 27.18 9.84 5.15
C PRO A 517 27.30 10.19 3.66
N GLU A 518 26.29 9.84 2.85
CA GLU A 518 26.27 10.12 1.42
C GLU A 518 25.78 11.55 1.09
N GLY A 519 25.38 12.32 2.10
CA GLY A 519 24.72 13.61 1.93
C GLY A 519 23.21 13.55 2.16
N GLY A 520 22.63 14.72 2.45
CA GLY A 520 21.23 14.86 2.84
C GLY A 520 21.00 14.69 4.35
N GLN A 521 19.81 15.07 4.81
CA GLN A 521 19.42 14.98 6.21
C GLN A 521 18.01 14.38 6.32
N VAL A 522 17.80 13.55 7.33
CA VAL A 522 16.51 12.91 7.57
C VAL A 522 16.09 13.19 9.00
N PHE A 523 14.84 13.63 9.19
CA PHE A 523 14.18 13.70 10.48
C PHE A 523 12.92 12.84 10.40
N SER A 524 12.81 11.83 11.25
CA SER A 524 11.69 10.90 11.23
C SER A 524 11.03 10.82 12.60
N VAL A 525 9.70 10.83 12.58
CA VAL A 525 8.80 10.58 13.71
C VAL A 525 8.04 9.31 13.32
N GLY A 526 8.56 8.15 13.73
CA GLY A 526 8.17 6.84 13.20
C GLY A 526 6.79 6.36 13.64
N ALA A 527 5.74 7.15 13.46
CA ALA A 527 4.39 6.78 13.87
C ALA A 527 3.32 7.33 12.93
N VAL A 528 2.28 6.55 12.69
CA VAL A 528 1.15 6.99 11.85
C VAL A 528 0.41 8.17 12.49
N SER A 529 0.36 8.23 13.82
CA SER A 529 -0.25 9.37 14.54
C SER A 529 0.64 10.62 14.61
N ALA A 530 1.82 10.65 13.97
CA ALA A 530 2.75 11.77 14.05
C ALA A 530 2.14 13.11 13.62
N GLY A 531 1.38 13.14 12.51
CA GLY A 531 0.73 14.37 12.03
C GLY A 531 -0.29 14.93 13.03
N TRP A 532 -1.05 14.05 13.70
CA TRP A 532 -2.00 14.43 14.74
C TRP A 532 -1.29 15.04 15.95
N SER A 533 -0.26 14.39 16.46
CA SER A 533 0.50 14.90 17.60
C SER A 533 1.26 16.17 17.26
N LEU A 534 1.77 16.30 16.04
CA LEU A 534 2.41 17.53 15.54
C LEU A 534 1.44 18.71 15.58
N TYR A 535 0.18 18.47 15.19
CA TYR A 535 -0.86 19.48 15.17
C TYR A 535 -1.26 19.96 16.58
N HIS A 536 -1.20 19.08 17.59
CA HIS A 536 -1.69 19.37 18.94
C HIS A 536 -0.60 19.72 19.96
N ASP A 537 0.59 19.11 19.88
CA ASP A 537 1.66 19.33 20.86
C ASP A 537 2.55 20.51 20.45
N PRO A 538 2.57 21.62 21.21
CA PRO A 538 3.45 22.74 20.91
C PRO A 538 4.95 22.41 21.04
N LYS A 539 5.36 21.38 21.80
CA LYS A 539 6.76 20.99 21.91
C LYS A 539 7.24 20.30 20.62
N LEU A 540 6.52 19.28 20.16
CA LEU A 540 6.79 18.61 18.89
C LEU A 540 6.68 19.59 17.72
N ALA A 541 5.67 20.47 17.70
CA ALA A 541 5.55 21.52 16.69
C ALA A 541 6.78 22.42 16.62
N ARG A 542 7.29 22.90 17.77
CA ARG A 542 8.52 23.71 17.80
C ARG A 542 9.74 22.93 17.32
N LEU A 543 9.85 21.65 17.67
CA LEU A 543 10.96 20.81 17.22
C LEU A 543 10.94 20.65 15.69
N VAL A 544 9.79 20.35 15.10
CA VAL A 544 9.65 20.23 13.64
C VAL A 544 9.84 21.58 12.96
N ASP A 545 9.39 22.70 13.53
CA ASP A 545 9.68 24.04 13.00
C ASP A 545 11.17 24.37 12.98
N VAL A 546 11.95 23.86 13.93
CA VAL A 546 13.42 24.03 13.96
C VAL A 546 14.11 23.16 12.90
N VAL A 547 13.50 22.04 12.53
CA VAL A 547 13.99 21.12 11.50
C VAL A 547 13.80 21.68 10.09
N LEU A 548 12.66 22.35 9.85
CA LEU A 548 12.33 22.99 8.58
C LEU A 548 13.17 24.26 8.34
#